data_AF-A0A4R0D848-F1
#
_entry.id   AF-A0A4R0D848-F1
#
_cell.length_a   1.000
_cell.length_b   1.000
_cell.length_c   1.000
_cell.angle_alpha   90.00
_cell.angle_beta   90.00
_cell.angle_gamma   90.00
#
_symmetry.space_group_name_H-M   'P 1'
#
loop_
_entity.id
_entity.type
_entity.pdbx_description
1 polymer ?
#
loop_
_entity_poly.entity_id
_entity_poly.type
_entity_poly.pdbx_seq_one_letter_code
_entity_poly.pdbx_strand_id
1 'polypeptide(L)'
;MLTNIELFSMQPIDVNPVVYQKGLSIKGQIKEGGNNIPCRVRLFNKLTGRIVRDITTDQHGNYEFDHLLHSIFFVVAHHPSSKFNAVIQDNVVPK
;
A
#
# COMPACT_ATOMS: atom_id res chain seq x y z
N MET A 1 4.74 -31.66 -12.02
CA MET A 1 3.59 -30.75 -11.92
C MET A 1 4.12 -29.41 -11.42
N LEU A 2 4.21 -28.44 -12.33
CA LEU A 2 4.51 -27.03 -12.05
C LEU A 2 3.52 -26.25 -12.94
N THR A 3 2.63 -25.47 -12.33
CA THR A 3 1.60 -24.70 -13.02
C THR A 3 2.14 -23.30 -13.33
N ASN A 4 2.28 -23.02 -14.62
CA ASN A 4 2.40 -21.74 -15.34
C ASN A 4 2.72 -20.47 -14.52
N ILE A 5 3.92 -19.92 -14.73
CA ILE A 5 4.25 -18.53 -14.41
C ILE A 5 4.18 -17.75 -15.74
N GLU A 6 3.20 -16.86 -15.88
CA GLU A 6 3.15 -15.91 -17.00
C GLU A 6 3.86 -14.62 -16.60
N LEU A 7 5.00 -14.37 -17.23
CA LEU A 7 5.77 -13.13 -17.11
C LEU A 7 5.28 -12.17 -18.20
N PHE A 8 4.46 -11.19 -17.84
CA PHE A 8 4.10 -10.10 -18.75
C PHE A 8 5.25 -9.11 -18.85
N SER A 9 6.12 -9.28 -19.85
CA SER A 9 6.98 -8.20 -20.33
C SER A 9 6.09 -7.18 -21.04
N MET A 10 5.93 -6.00 -20.44
CA MET A 10 5.33 -4.86 -21.15
C MET A 10 6.34 -4.37 -22.20
N GLN A 11 6.01 -4.55 -23.49
CA GLN A 11 6.71 -3.87 -24.57
C GLN A 11 6.43 -2.36 -24.50
N PRO A 12 7.39 -1.50 -24.88
CA PRO A 12 7.17 -0.05 -24.87
C PRO A 12 6.21 0.31 -26.01
N ILE A 13 5.03 0.80 -25.66
CA ILE A 13 4.08 1.37 -26.62
C ILE A 13 4.38 2.87 -26.72
N ASP A 14 4.89 3.29 -27.87
CA ASP A 14 5.13 4.70 -28.18
C ASP A 14 3.92 5.25 -28.95
N VAL A 15 2.95 5.87 -28.27
CA VAL A 15 1.87 6.66 -28.91
C VAL A 15 1.21 7.61 -27.89
N ASN A 16 1.60 8.90 -27.96
CA ASN A 16 1.08 10.06 -27.20
C ASN A 16 1.20 9.94 -25.66
N PRO A 17 1.51 11.03 -24.92
CA PRO A 17 1.41 10.98 -23.48
C PRO A 17 -0.08 11.00 -23.11
N VAL A 18 -0.76 9.86 -23.27
CA VAL A 18 -1.82 9.51 -22.34
C VAL A 18 -1.12 9.57 -21.01
N VAL A 19 -1.34 10.68 -20.30
CA VAL A 19 -0.93 10.81 -18.91
C VAL A 19 -1.49 9.56 -18.27
N TYR A 20 -0.63 8.58 -17.97
CA TYR A 20 -1.00 7.49 -17.09
C TYR A 20 -1.44 8.21 -15.84
N GLN A 21 -2.75 8.39 -15.68
CA GLN A 21 -3.27 9.03 -14.49
C GLN A 21 -2.81 8.11 -13.38
N LYS A 22 -1.78 8.57 -12.65
CA LYS A 22 -1.34 7.95 -11.43
C LYS A 22 -2.62 7.81 -10.62
N GLY A 23 -3.12 6.58 -10.46
CA GLY A 23 -4.42 6.33 -9.85
C GLY A 23 -4.46 6.92 -8.44
N LEU A 24 -5.62 6.84 -7.77
CA LEU A 24 -5.78 7.44 -6.45
C LEU A 24 -4.75 6.89 -5.46
N SER A 25 -4.42 7.69 -4.44
CA SER A 25 -3.37 7.35 -3.48
C SER A 25 -3.84 7.34 -2.04
N ILE A 26 -3.23 6.48 -1.23
CA ILE A 26 -3.33 6.50 0.23
C ILE A 26 -1.94 6.74 0.76
N LYS A 27 -1.76 7.83 1.50
CA LYS A 27 -0.50 8.21 2.12
C LYS A 27 -0.67 8.38 3.62
N GLY A 28 0.38 8.11 4.36
CA GLY A 28 0.40 8.37 5.79
C GLY A 28 1.80 8.31 6.38
N GLN A 29 1.87 8.54 7.67
CA GLN A 29 3.10 8.49 8.45
C GLN A 29 2.86 7.73 9.74
N ILE A 30 3.77 6.81 10.07
CA ILE A 30 3.69 6.02 11.30
C ILE A 30 4.52 6.67 12.40
N LYS A 31 3.91 6.78 13.60
CA LYS A 31 4.54 7.35 14.79
C LYS A 31 4.28 6.48 16.02
N GLU A 32 5.28 6.38 16.89
CA GLU A 32 5.14 5.84 18.25
C GLU A 32 5.57 6.93 19.24
N GLY A 33 4.67 7.31 20.16
CA GLY A 33 4.99 8.33 21.17
C GLY A 33 5.44 9.68 20.60
N GLY A 34 5.00 10.01 19.39
CA GLY A 34 5.42 11.22 18.65
C GLY A 34 6.66 11.05 17.78
N ASN A 35 7.42 9.97 17.92
CA ASN A 35 8.59 9.68 17.10
C ASN A 35 8.19 8.92 15.84
N ASN A 36 8.73 9.34 14.70
CA ASN A 36 8.56 8.62 13.44
C ASN A 36 9.32 7.30 13.49
N ILE A 37 8.67 6.20 13.10
CA ILE A 37 9.31 4.87 13.11
C ILE A 37 9.12 4.17 11.76
N PRO A 38 10.17 3.50 11.23
CA PRO A 38 10.01 2.63 10.08
C PRO A 38 9.26 1.36 10.49
N CYS A 39 8.25 0.94 9.72
CA CYS A 39 7.54 -0.30 9.99
C CYS A 39 6.89 -0.90 8.74
N ARG A 40 6.37 -2.13 8.88
CA ARG A 40 5.61 -2.81 7.83
C ARG A 40 4.16 -2.35 7.86
N VAL A 41 3.63 -1.97 6.69
CA VAL A 41 2.27 -1.48 6.49
C VAL A 41 1.58 -2.28 5.39
N ARG A 42 0.36 -2.73 5.66
CA ARG A 42 -0.47 -3.52 4.75
C ARG A 42 -1.77 -2.80 4.44
N LEU A 43 -2.13 -2.79 3.16
CA LEU A 43 -3.41 -2.26 2.69
C LEU A 43 -4.35 -3.42 2.38
N PHE A 44 -5.59 -3.32 2.86
CA PHE A 44 -6.63 -4.30 2.61
C PHE A 44 -7.84 -3.65 1.97
N ASN A 45 -8.44 -4.32 1.01
CA ASN A 45 -9.75 -3.93 0.50
C ASN A 45 -10.81 -4.29 1.54
N LYS A 46 -11.58 -3.30 2.02
CA LYS A 46 -12.52 -3.49 3.12
C LYS A 46 -13.68 -4.42 2.78
N LEU A 47 -14.14 -4.39 1.52
CA LEU A 47 -15.28 -5.20 1.07
C LEU A 47 -14.94 -6.68 0.98
N THR A 48 -13.75 -7.01 0.48
CA THR A 48 -13.34 -8.39 0.22
C THR A 48 -12.44 -8.98 1.31
N GLY A 49 -11.89 -8.15 2.19
CA GLY A 49 -10.87 -8.53 3.17
C GLY A 49 -9.52 -8.93 2.57
N ARG A 50 -9.34 -8.81 1.25
CA ARG A 50 -8.10 -9.20 0.56
C ARG A 50 -6.99 -8.19 0.80
N ILE A 51 -5.78 -8.70 0.96
CA ILE A 51 -4.57 -7.88 0.92
C ILE A 51 -4.37 -7.34 -0.50
N VAL A 52 -4.13 -6.03 -0.59
CA VAL A 52 -3.91 -5.32 -1.86
C VAL A 52 -2.43 -5.06 -2.04
N ARG A 53 -1.77 -4.58 -0.98
CA ARG A 53 -0.33 -4.29 -0.95
C ARG A 53 0.25 -4.53 0.44
N ASP A 54 1.55 -4.82 0.46
CA ASP A 54 2.36 -5.01 1.64
C ASP A 54 3.70 -4.33 1.40
N ILE A 55 4.02 -3.31 2.18
CA ILE A 55 5.22 -2.48 2.02
C ILE A 55 5.88 -2.21 3.37
N THR A 56 7.14 -1.80 3.31
CA THR A 56 7.83 -1.18 4.45
C THR A 56 7.85 0.33 4.22
N THR A 57 7.58 1.11 5.26
CA THR A 57 7.71 2.57 5.19
C THR A 57 9.17 2.99 4.98
N ASP A 58 9.39 4.27 4.66
CA ASP A 58 10.73 4.85 4.71
C ASP A 58 11.26 4.98 6.16
N GLN A 59 12.49 5.50 6.29
CA GLN A 59 13.16 5.73 7.58
C GLN A 59 12.43 6.76 8.48
N HIS A 60 11.54 7.56 7.90
CA HIS A 60 10.72 8.55 8.59
C HIS A 60 9.27 8.08 8.78
N GLY A 61 9.01 6.79 8.59
CA GLY A 61 7.68 6.18 8.77
C GLY A 61 6.67 6.55 7.69
N ASN A 62 7.08 7.19 6.58
CA ASN A 62 6.15 7.55 5.51
C ASN A 62 5.85 6.36 4.61
N TYR A 63 4.61 6.28 4.14
CA TYR A 63 4.17 5.27 3.18
C TYR A 63 3.23 5.87 2.14
N GLU A 64 3.22 5.28 0.94
CA GLU A 64 2.30 5.59 -0.14
C GLU A 64 1.87 4.30 -0.83
N PHE A 65 0.55 4.10 -0.93
CA PHE A 65 -0.06 3.16 -1.87
C PHE A 65 -0.65 3.98 -3.01
N ASP A 66 -0.17 3.77 -4.23
CA ASP A 66 -0.67 4.47 -5.42
C ASP A 66 -1.33 3.51 -6.40
N HIS A 67 -1.82 4.07 -7.52
CA HIS A 67 -2.54 3.31 -8.55
C HIS A 67 -3.78 2.58 -8.01
N LEU A 68 -4.45 3.17 -7.00
CA LEU A 68 -5.65 2.60 -6.41
C LEU A 68 -6.90 3.00 -7.19
N LEU A 69 -7.86 2.07 -7.23
CA LEU A 69 -9.22 2.33 -7.67
C LEU A 69 -10.02 3.00 -6.54
N HIS A 70 -11.08 3.72 -6.90
CA HIS A 70 -12.00 4.29 -5.92
C HIS A 70 -12.74 3.16 -5.19
N SER A 71 -12.35 2.90 -3.95
CA SER A 71 -12.91 1.87 -3.08
C SER A 71 -12.63 2.22 -1.61
N ILE A 72 -13.15 1.39 -0.71
CA ILE A 72 -12.93 1.53 0.73
C ILE A 72 -11.89 0.51 1.17
N PHE A 73 -10.90 1.00 1.92
CA PHE A 73 -9.78 0.21 2.42
C PHE A 73 -9.64 0.34 3.94
N PHE A 74 -8.80 -0.51 4.51
CA PHE A 74 -8.22 -0.28 5.82
C PHE A 74 -6.73 -0.58 5.77
N VAL A 75 -5.97 0.09 6.64
CA VAL A 75 -4.51 -0.03 6.73
C VAL A 75 -4.15 -0.68 8.05
N VAL A 76 -3.22 -1.63 8.02
CA VAL A 76 -2.67 -2.28 9.21
C VAL A 76 -1.17 -2.03 9.26
N ALA A 77 -0.69 -1.41 10.35
CA ALA A 77 0.73 -1.22 10.61
C ALA A 77 1.19 -2.18 11.71
N HIS A 78 2.27 -2.90 11.49
CA HIS A 78 2.84 -3.82 12.48
C HIS A 78 4.06 -3.19 13.15
N HIS A 79 4.09 -3.23 14.49
CA HIS A 79 5.21 -2.64 15.23
C HIS A 79 6.52 -3.39 14.90
N PRO A 80 7.62 -2.69 14.59
CA PRO A 80 8.87 -3.33 14.14
C PRO A 80 9.49 -4.24 15.19
N SER A 81 9.37 -3.90 16.48
CA SER A 81 9.85 -4.71 17.60
C SER A 81 8.76 -5.57 18.27
N SER A 82 7.58 -5.68 17.66
CA SER A 82 6.43 -6.43 18.21
C SER A 82 5.98 -6.02 19.62
N LYS A 83 6.40 -4.85 20.12
CA LYS A 83 5.87 -4.24 21.34
C LYS A 83 4.35 -4.07 21.30
N PHE A 84 3.83 -3.79 20.11
CA PHE A 84 2.41 -3.89 19.80
C PHE A 84 2.20 -4.85 18.62
N ASN A 85 1.09 -5.59 18.62
CA ASN A 85 0.80 -6.53 17.54
C ASN A 85 0.49 -5.79 16.23
N ALA A 86 -0.39 -4.78 16.28
CA ALA A 86 -0.72 -3.92 15.15
C ALA A 86 -1.50 -2.66 15.57
N VAL A 87 -1.49 -1.65 14.70
CA VAL A 87 -2.45 -0.53 14.69
C VAL A 87 -3.26 -0.60 13.39
N ILE A 88 -4.56 -0.34 13.47
CA ILE A 88 -5.48 -0.37 12.33
C ILE A 88 -6.09 1.02 12.12
N GLN A 89 -6.02 1.52 10.88
CA GLN A 89 -6.78 2.68 10.43
C GLN A 89 -7.89 2.20 9.50
N ASP A 90 -9.14 2.39 9.93
CA ASP A 90 -10.33 1.95 9.21
C ASP A 90 -10.90 3.03 8.27
N ASN A 91 -11.72 2.61 7.30
CA ASN A 91 -12.44 3.45 6.33
C ASN A 91 -11.54 4.44 5.56
N VAL A 92 -10.37 3.98 5.13
CA VAL A 92 -9.44 4.80 4.35
C VAL A 92 -9.90 4.80 2.90
N VAL A 93 -10.05 6.00 2.33
CA VAL A 93 -10.47 6.23 0.94
C VAL A 93 -9.31 6.94 0.21
N PRO A 94 -8.92 6.46 -0.97
CA PRO A 94 -7.80 7.02 -1.71
C PRO A 94 -8.17 8.39 -2.31
N LYS A 95 -7.19 9.30 -2.35
CA LYS A 95 -7.33 10.68 -2.83
C LYS A 95 -6.24 11.03 -3.85
#